data_AF-A0A0B8P076-F1
#
_entry.id   AF-A0A0B8P076-F1
#
_cell.length_a   1.000
_cell.length_b   1.000
_cell.length_c   1.000
_cell.angle_alpha   90.00
_cell.angle_beta   90.00
_cell.angle_gamma   90.00
#
_symmetry.space_group_name_H-M   'P 1'
#
loop_
_entity.id
_entity.type
_entity.pdbx_description
1 polymer ?
#
loop_
_entity_poly.entity_id
_entity_poly.type
_entity_poly.pdbx_seq_one_letter_code
_entity_poly.pdbx_strand_id
1 'polypeptide(L)' 'MIQGGGMNELMDEKPTRAPIVNEANRGLKNTVGTIAMARTDAPHSATAQFFINLDDNDFLDFTGKNNQAGAMLCLVK' A
#
# COMPACT_ATOMS: atom_id res chain seq x y z
N MET A 1 3.28 -11.00 -1.32
CA MET A 1 2.12 -10.24 -1.85
C MET A 1 2.13 -10.23 -3.38
N ILE A 2 1.03 -9.82 -4.02
CA ILE A 2 0.95 -9.54 -5.47
C ILE A 2 0.48 -8.09 -5.67
N GLN A 3 1.12 -7.32 -6.56
CA GLN A 3 0.86 -5.90 -6.76
C GLN A 3 0.31 -5.61 -8.16
N GLY A 4 -0.59 -4.64 -8.28
CA GLY A 4 -1.21 -4.24 -9.54
C GLY A 4 -1.82 -2.85 -9.49
N GLY A 5 -2.59 -2.51 -10.52
CA GLY A 5 -3.33 -1.24 -10.62
C GLY A 5 -2.56 -0.06 -11.26
N GLY A 6 -1.24 -0.17 -11.39
CA GLY A 6 -0.39 0.93 -11.89
C GLY A 6 -0.01 0.88 -13.37
N MET A 7 0.05 -0.31 -13.98
CA MET A 7 0.58 -0.50 -15.33
C MET A 7 -0.45 -1.13 -16.27
N ASN A 8 -0.29 -0.91 -17.57
CA ASN A 8 -1.01 -1.64 -18.63
C ASN A 8 -0.26 -2.94 -19.01
N GLU A 9 -0.78 -3.67 -20.00
CA GLU A 9 -0.19 -4.92 -20.50
C GLU A 9 1.19 -4.73 -21.18
N LEU A 10 1.51 -3.50 -21.59
CA LEU A 10 2.77 -3.11 -22.21
C LEU A 10 3.79 -2.57 -21.19
N MET A 11 3.47 -2.62 -19.89
CA MET A 11 4.27 -2.07 -18.78
C MET A 11 4.36 -0.52 -18.76
N ASP A 12 3.42 0.18 -19.41
CA ASP A 12 3.31 1.63 -19.28
C ASP A 12 2.49 2.01 -18.05
N GLU A 13 2.91 3.09 -17.36
CA GLU A 13 2.15 3.65 -16.25
C GLU A 13 0.82 4.24 -16.71
N LYS A 14 -0.25 3.87 -15.99
CA LYS A 14 -1.58 4.41 -16.23
C LYS A 14 -1.71 5.79 -15.57
N PRO A 15 -2.39 6.76 -16.20
CA PRO A 15 -2.71 8.03 -15.55
C PRO A 15 -3.42 7.82 -14.21
N THR A 16 -2.98 8.54 -13.18
CA THR A 16 -3.54 8.45 -11.82
C THR A 16 -4.12 9.79 -11.37
N ARG A 17 -4.89 9.75 -10.27
CA ARG A 17 -5.35 10.96 -9.57
C ARG A 17 -4.27 11.45 -8.61
N ALA A 18 -4.55 12.58 -7.96
CA ALA A 18 -3.69 13.09 -6.90
C ALA A 18 -3.47 12.03 -5.79
N PRO A 19 -2.29 12.00 -5.15
CA PRO A 19 -2.00 11.08 -4.05
C PRO A 19 -2.95 11.25 -2.86
N ILE A 20 -3.10 10.18 -2.09
CA ILE A 20 -3.95 10.15 -0.88
C ILE A 20 -3.12 10.15 0.41
N VAL A 21 -3.77 10.58 1.50
CA VAL A 21 -3.21 10.53 2.84
C VAL A 21 -3.11 9.07 3.30
N ASN A 22 -1.96 8.71 3.88
CA ASN A 22 -1.76 7.42 4.52
C ASN A 22 -2.67 7.23 5.75
N GLU A 23 -3.51 6.19 5.71
CA GLU A 23 -4.36 5.79 6.84
C GLU A 23 -3.89 4.51 7.56
N ALA A 24 -2.61 4.12 7.44
CA ALA A 24 -2.10 2.89 8.09
C ALA A 24 -2.21 2.90 9.62
N ASN A 25 -2.35 4.08 10.26
CA ASN A 25 -2.52 4.24 11.71
C ASN A 25 -3.95 3.87 12.22
N ARG A 26 -4.63 2.91 11.58
CA ARG A 26 -5.97 2.45 11.98
C ARG A 26 -5.96 1.11 12.71
N GLY A 27 -4.77 0.57 12.98
CA GLY A 27 -4.60 -0.72 13.67
C GLY A 27 -4.93 -1.94 12.81
N LEU A 28 -5.10 -1.76 11.50
CA LEU A 28 -5.23 -2.85 10.54
C LEU A 28 -3.86 -3.44 10.24
N LYS A 29 -3.80 -4.77 10.10
CA LYS A 29 -2.59 -5.52 9.79
C LYS A 29 -2.59 -6.00 8.35
N ASN A 30 -1.40 -6.23 7.81
CA ASN A 30 -1.15 -6.80 6.49
C ASN A 30 -1.13 -8.34 6.55
N THR A 31 -2.22 -8.93 7.02
CA THR A 31 -2.40 -10.39 7.08
C THR A 31 -2.87 -10.96 5.75
N VAL A 32 -2.81 -12.28 5.57
CA VAL A 32 -3.28 -12.97 4.35
C VAL A 32 -4.68 -12.51 3.95
N GLY A 33 -4.87 -12.24 2.65
CA GLY A 33 -6.15 -11.86 2.05
C GLY A 33 -6.51 -10.37 2.17
N THR A 34 -5.75 -9.58 2.94
CA THR A 34 -5.95 -8.13 3.00
C THR A 34 -5.41 -7.44 1.75
N ILE A 35 -6.00 -6.30 1.41
CA ILE A 35 -5.55 -5.43 0.32
C ILE A 35 -5.03 -4.11 0.89
N ALA A 36 -3.92 -3.63 0.33
CA ALA A 36 -3.28 -2.42 0.78
C ALA A 36 -2.71 -1.60 -0.39
N MET A 37 -2.49 -0.31 -0.19
CA MET A 37 -1.99 0.60 -1.22
C MET A 37 -0.48 0.61 -1.28
N ALA A 38 0.06 0.46 -2.48
CA ALA A 38 1.46 0.72 -2.74
C ALA A 38 1.73 2.23 -2.82
N ARG A 39 2.94 2.61 -2.40
CA ARG A 39 3.40 3.99 -2.33
C ARG A 39 4.90 4.06 -2.57
N THR A 40 5.42 5.26 -2.82
CA THR A 40 6.87 5.53 -2.75
C THR A 40 7.30 5.72 -1.30
N ASP A 41 8.57 6.05 -1.06
CA ASP A 41 9.09 6.31 0.28
C ASP A 41 8.37 7.43 1.03
N ALA A 42 7.77 8.38 0.29
CA ALA A 42 6.94 9.43 0.87
C ALA A 42 5.62 8.83 1.41
N PRO A 43 5.27 9.03 2.70
CA PRO A 43 4.09 8.40 3.30
C PRO A 43 2.76 8.69 2.59
N HIS A 44 2.56 9.91 2.08
CA HIS A 44 1.33 10.37 1.43
C HIS A 44 1.45 10.39 -0.10
N SER A 45 1.99 9.33 -0.69
CA SER A 45 2.24 9.21 -2.14
C SER A 45 1.42 8.13 -2.86
N ALA A 46 0.62 7.36 -2.11
CA ALA A 46 -0.22 6.32 -2.69
C ALA A 46 -1.22 6.92 -3.70
N THR A 47 -1.38 6.29 -4.87
CA THR A 47 -2.32 6.73 -5.91
C THR A 47 -3.28 5.61 -6.29
N ALA A 48 -2.95 4.79 -7.30
CA ALA A 48 -3.82 3.73 -7.84
C ALA A 48 -3.24 2.32 -7.69
N GLN A 49 -1.97 2.20 -7.28
CA GLN A 49 -1.32 0.92 -7.09
C GLN A 49 -1.73 0.28 -5.77
N PHE A 50 -2.06 -1.00 -5.80
CA PHE A 50 -2.44 -1.79 -4.64
C PHE A 50 -1.77 -3.16 -4.68
N PHE A 51 -1.74 -3.84 -3.55
CA PHE A 51 -1.28 -5.22 -3.46
C PHE A 51 -2.18 -6.05 -2.55
N ILE A 52 -2.23 -7.35 -2.81
CA ILE A 52 -2.93 -8.34 -2.00
C ILE A 52 -1.90 -9.16 -1.24
N ASN A 53 -2.07 -9.26 0.08
CA ASN A 53 -1.24 -10.05 0.96
C ASN A 53 -1.50 -11.55 0.74
N LEU A 54 -0.46 -12.30 0.37
CA LEU A 54 -0.52 -13.76 0.20
C LEU A 54 0.06 -14.52 1.41
N ASP A 55 0.64 -13.77 2.35
CA ASP A 55 1.22 -14.24 3.61
C ASP A 55 1.08 -13.09 4.64
N ASP A 56 1.31 -13.37 5.92
CA ASP A 56 1.27 -12.37 6.99
C ASP A 56 2.54 -11.50 6.95
N ASN A 57 2.39 -10.26 6.52
CA ASN A 57 3.50 -9.33 6.27
C ASN A 57 3.61 -8.29 7.40
N ASP A 58 3.89 -8.74 8.62
CA ASP A 58 3.98 -7.86 9.82
C ASP A 58 4.99 -6.71 9.68
N PHE A 59 6.01 -6.87 8.84
CA PHE A 59 7.00 -5.81 8.55
C PHE A 59 6.42 -4.64 7.73
N LEU A 60 5.24 -4.82 7.13
CA LEU A 60 4.49 -3.78 6.41
C LEU A 60 3.47 -3.05 7.31
N ASP A 61 3.35 -3.46 8.57
CA ASP A 61 2.42 -2.86 9.52
C ASP A 61 2.94 -1.54 10.09
N PHE A 62 2.00 -0.66 10.44
CA PHE A 62 2.33 0.64 11.00
C PHE A 62 2.94 0.51 12.40
N THR A 63 4.21 0.86 12.55
CA THR A 63 4.95 0.79 13.82
C THR A 63 5.25 2.17 14.45
N GLY A 64 5.02 3.28 13.73
CA GLY A 64 5.23 4.64 14.26
C GLY A 64 5.22 5.73 13.18
N LYS A 65 5.32 7.01 13.59
CA LYS A 65 5.38 8.18 12.67
C LYS A 65 6.74 8.36 11.98
N ASN A 66 7.69 7.50 12.31
CA ASN A 66 9.06 7.55 11.84
C ASN A 66 9.05 6.95 10.43
N ASN A 67 9.80 7.51 9.47
CA ASN A 67 9.91 7.02 8.09
C ASN A 67 10.50 5.59 7.95
N GLN A 68 10.61 4.84 9.04
CA GLN A 68 11.12 3.48 9.06
C GLN A 68 9.99 2.53 8.71
N ALA A 69 10.21 1.76 7.63
CA ALA A 69 9.49 0.56 7.18
C ALA A 69 8.13 0.26 7.87
N GLY A 70 7.03 0.37 7.11
CA GLY A 70 5.75 -0.20 7.55
C GLY A 70 4.49 0.65 7.38
N ALA A 71 4.53 1.81 6.70
CA ALA A 71 3.30 2.57 6.48
C ALA A 71 2.61 2.19 5.16
N MET A 72 2.23 0.92 4.98
CA MET A 72 1.40 0.52 3.84
C MET A 72 -0.08 0.57 4.26
N LEU A 73 -0.86 1.35 3.50
CA LEU A 73 -2.25 1.65 3.82
C LEU A 73 -3.10 0.41 3.54
N CYS A 74 -3.52 -0.33 4.57
CA CYS A 74 -4.53 -1.37 4.44
C CYS A 74 -5.88 -0.72 4.09
N LEU A 75 -6.30 -0.87 2.83
CA LEU A 75 -7.56 -0.35 2.32
C LEU A 75 -8.58 -1.49 2.38
N VAL A 76 -9.24 -1.59 3.53
CA VAL A 76 -10.56 -2.22 3.69
C VAL A 76 -10.57 -3.77 3.81
N LYS A 77 -11.50 -4.22 4.65
CA LYS A 77 -12.17 -5.54 4.59
C LYS A 77 -12.81 -5.78 3.23
#